data_AF-A0A6A3C319-F1
#
_entry.id   AF-A0A6A3C319-F1
#
_cell.length_a   1.000
_cell.length_b   1.000
_cell.length_c   1.000
_cell.angle_alpha   90.00
_cell.angle_beta   90.00
_cell.angle_gamma   90.00
#
_symmetry.space_group_name_H-M   'P 1'
#
loop_
_entity.id
_entity.type
_entity.pdbx_description
1 polymer ?
#
loop_
_entity_poly.entity_id
_entity_poly.type
_entity_poly.pdbx_seq_one_letter_code
_entity_poly.pdbx_strand_id
1 'polypeptide(L)'
;MDASEVADLKLFVDHCKSNPSIIHTPPLSFFKSYLQSLGAQIPADAQTDRGGVKMTEPEQNSDAEKPFSSNEDDDIVESDIELDNSGVVEPDNNPPQEVCDHAYFAYICCKLDEAIDYLTEAIMLNPTSAILYATRASIFVKLSQPNAAIRDVGAAVKVPSRLPLVLA
;
A
#
# COMPACT_ATOMS: atom_id res chain seq x y z
N MET A 1 -5.70 30.10 -8.40
CA MET A 1 -4.75 29.66 -7.38
C MET A 1 -5.23 30.22 -6.07
N ASP A 2 -5.66 29.33 -5.20
CA ASP A 2 -6.14 29.70 -3.88
C ASP A 2 -4.97 30.08 -2.97
N ALA A 3 -5.23 30.94 -1.98
CA ALA A 3 -4.18 31.42 -1.07
C ALA A 3 -3.50 30.27 -0.29
N SER A 4 -4.25 29.20 -0.01
CA SER A 4 -3.73 27.98 0.63
C SER A 4 -2.73 27.26 -0.27
N GLU A 5 -3.07 27.06 -1.55
CA GLU A 5 -2.20 26.38 -2.52
C GLU A 5 -0.88 27.13 -2.71
N VAL A 6 -0.92 28.47 -2.69
CA VAL A 6 0.28 29.32 -2.78
C VAL A 6 1.14 29.18 -1.53
N ALA A 7 0.52 29.04 -0.34
CA ALA A 7 1.25 28.82 0.91
C ALA A 7 1.96 27.45 0.93
N ASP A 8 1.27 26.40 0.48
CA ASP A 8 1.84 25.05 0.39
C ASP A 8 3.00 25.00 -0.60
N LEU A 9 2.84 25.64 -1.77
CA LEU A 9 3.92 25.77 -2.75
C LEU A 9 5.13 26.49 -2.17
N LYS A 10 4.92 27.56 -1.39
CA LYS A 10 6.01 28.30 -0.75
C LYS A 10 6.78 27.42 0.23
N LEU A 11 6.07 26.65 1.05
CA LEU A 11 6.68 25.71 2.00
C LEU A 11 7.52 24.66 1.27
N PHE A 12 6.99 24.09 0.18
CA PHE A 12 7.72 23.14 -0.64
C PHE A 12 8.99 23.74 -1.24
N VAL A 13 8.93 24.97 -1.76
CA VAL A 13 10.10 25.68 -2.29
C VAL A 13 11.17 25.87 -1.21
N ASP A 14 10.78 26.21 0.02
CA ASP A 14 11.72 26.36 1.13
C ASP A 14 12.35 25.01 1.55
N HIS A 15 11.62 23.91 1.40
CA HIS A 15 12.15 22.56 1.57
C HIS A 15 13.19 22.21 0.47
N CYS A 16 12.91 22.55 -0.80
CA CYS A 16 13.89 22.38 -1.89
C CYS A 16 15.18 23.19 -1.66
N LYS A 17 15.08 24.41 -1.10
CA LYS A 17 16.26 25.22 -0.77
C LYS A 17 17.10 24.59 0.35
N SER A 18 16.43 24.02 1.35
CA SER A 18 17.08 23.40 2.50
C SER A 18 17.72 22.06 2.15
N ASN A 19 17.10 21.31 1.23
CA ASN A 19 17.59 20.02 0.77
C ASN A 19 17.40 19.88 -0.76
N PRO A 20 18.39 20.27 -1.57
CA PRO A 20 18.30 20.20 -3.03
C PRO A 20 18.17 18.78 -3.61
N SER A 21 18.61 17.75 -2.87
CA SER A 21 18.59 16.36 -3.34
C SER A 21 17.18 15.80 -3.52
N ILE A 22 16.16 16.38 -2.88
CA ILE A 22 14.77 15.93 -3.04
C ILE A 22 14.28 16.04 -4.49
N ILE A 23 14.84 16.97 -5.27
CA ILE A 23 14.48 17.20 -6.67
C ILE A 23 14.87 15.99 -7.55
N HIS A 24 15.82 15.16 -7.11
CA HIS A 24 16.26 13.97 -7.85
C HIS A 24 15.45 12.71 -7.50
N THR A 25 14.52 12.77 -6.55
CA THR A 25 13.68 11.62 -6.20
C THR A 25 12.71 11.24 -7.33
N PRO A 26 12.42 9.95 -7.56
CA PRO A 26 11.52 9.51 -8.63
C PRO A 26 10.14 10.20 -8.65
N PRO A 27 9.47 10.43 -7.51
CA PRO A 27 8.16 11.12 -7.49
C PRO A 27 8.21 12.57 -7.96
N LEU A 28 9.36 13.25 -7.84
CA LEU A 28 9.54 14.66 -8.22
C LEU A 28 10.20 14.84 -9.60
N SER A 29 10.37 13.75 -10.35
CA SER A 29 10.94 13.76 -11.71
C SER A 29 10.21 14.67 -12.70
N PHE A 30 8.89 14.81 -12.57
CA PHE A 30 8.09 15.75 -13.37
C PHE A 30 8.49 17.21 -13.10
N PHE A 31 8.75 17.56 -11.84
CA PHE A 31 9.13 18.90 -11.41
C PHE A 31 10.55 19.23 -11.86
N LYS A 32 11.47 18.26 -11.78
CA LYS A 32 12.82 18.37 -12.37
C LYS A 32 12.77 18.68 -13.86
N SER A 33 11.95 17.93 -14.61
CA SER A 33 11.77 18.15 -16.06
C SER A 33 11.20 19.54 -16.37
N TYR A 34 10.22 19.99 -15.57
CA TYR A 34 9.67 21.33 -15.68
C TYR A 34 10.73 22.42 -15.46
N LEU A 35 11.52 22.32 -14.39
CA LEU A 35 12.61 23.26 -14.11
C LEU A 35 13.64 23.31 -15.25
N GLN A 36 14.00 22.15 -15.82
CA GLN A 36 14.90 22.08 -16.97
C GLN A 36 14.30 22.73 -18.22
N SER A 37 12.98 22.60 -18.45
CA SER A 37 12.29 23.28 -19.56
C SER A 37 12.33 24.80 -19.45
N LEU A 38 12.43 25.33 -18.22
CA LEU A 38 12.62 26.75 -17.94
C LEU A 38 14.10 27.19 -18.02
N GLY A 39 15.03 26.27 -18.33
CA GLY A 39 16.46 26.54 -18.39
C GLY A 39 17.17 26.53 -17.03
N ALA A 40 16.54 25.99 -15.97
CA ALA A 40 17.21 25.87 -14.68
C ALA A 40 18.32 24.81 -14.72
N GLN A 41 19.49 25.17 -14.18
CA GLN A 41 20.58 24.22 -13.95
C GLN A 41 20.45 23.62 -12.55
N ILE A 42 20.13 22.33 -12.48
CA ILE A 42 20.03 21.59 -11.23
C ILE A 42 21.36 20.87 -11.00
N PRO A 43 22.06 21.11 -9.87
CA PRO A 43 23.28 20.38 -9.54
C PRO A 43 23.06 18.87 -9.55
N ALA A 44 24.02 18.10 -10.08
CA ALA A 44 23.99 16.66 -9.99
C ALA A 44 24.07 16.21 -8.52
N ASP A 45 23.34 15.17 -8.16
CA ASP A 45 23.38 14.62 -6.80
C ASP A 45 24.80 14.16 -6.46
N ALA A 46 25.32 14.60 -5.32
CA ALA A 46 26.61 14.17 -4.81
C ALA A 46 26.61 12.73 -4.28
N GLN A 47 25.53 11.97 -4.50
CA GLN A 47 25.38 10.57 -4.12
C GLN A 47 24.99 9.70 -5.32
N THR A 48 25.93 9.56 -6.25
CA THR A 48 26.04 8.33 -7.02
C THR A 48 27.35 7.66 -6.64
N ASP A 49 27.32 6.88 -5.56
CA ASP A 49 28.19 5.72 -5.47
C ASP A 49 27.33 4.49 -5.13
N ARG A 50 27.63 3.44 -5.89
CA ARG A 50 27.12 2.06 -5.87
C ARG A 50 25.71 1.79 -6.39
N GLY A 51 25.72 1.13 -7.53
CA GLY A 51 24.98 -0.14 -7.62
C GLY A 51 23.98 -0.21 -8.76
N GLY A 52 24.43 0.03 -9.99
CA GLY A 52 23.69 -0.48 -11.14
C GLY A 52 23.61 -2.01 -11.05
N VAL A 53 22.40 -2.53 -10.92
CA VAL A 53 22.09 -3.88 -11.39
C VAL A 53 20.95 -3.73 -12.39
N LYS A 54 21.33 -3.90 -13.64
CA LYS A 54 20.47 -3.97 -14.81
C LYS A 54 20.31 -5.45 -15.13
N MET A 55 19.08 -5.88 -15.41
CA MET A 55 18.69 -7.14 -16.07
C MET A 55 18.86 -8.39 -15.19
N THR A 56 18.06 -9.46 -15.22
CA THR A 56 17.20 -10.06 -16.25
C THR A 56 16.48 -11.26 -15.59
N GLU A 57 15.25 -11.60 -15.97
CA GLU A 57 14.76 -13.00 -15.92
C GLU A 57 15.63 -13.86 -16.86
N PRO A 58 15.96 -15.13 -16.54
CA PRO A 58 15.02 -16.23 -16.81
C PRO A 58 15.08 -17.47 -15.87
N GLU A 59 13.96 -18.17 -15.86
CA GLU A 59 13.71 -19.62 -15.80
C GLU A 59 14.81 -20.65 -15.44
N GLN A 60 14.38 -21.60 -14.60
CA GLN A 60 14.51 -23.07 -14.70
C GLN A 60 15.80 -23.83 -14.28
N ASN A 61 15.57 -24.70 -13.28
CA ASN A 61 15.91 -26.13 -13.20
C ASN A 61 17.30 -26.63 -12.78
N SER A 62 17.21 -27.78 -12.09
CA SER A 62 18.21 -28.81 -11.70
C SER A 62 19.17 -28.45 -10.57
N ASP A 63 19.06 -29.01 -9.36
CA ASP A 63 19.15 -30.41 -8.90
C ASP A 63 20.60 -30.81 -8.52
N ALA A 64 20.67 -31.49 -7.37
CA ALA A 64 21.68 -32.42 -6.90
C ALA A 64 23.02 -31.94 -6.26
N GLU A 65 23.13 -32.34 -4.98
CA GLU A 65 24.27 -32.97 -4.29
C GLU A 65 25.14 -32.15 -3.29
N LYS A 66 25.08 -32.62 -2.04
CA LYS A 66 26.00 -32.35 -0.90
C LYS A 66 27.38 -33.00 -1.13
N PRO A 67 28.41 -32.75 -0.29
CA PRO A 67 28.53 -33.57 0.91
C PRO A 67 29.02 -32.85 2.19
N PHE A 68 28.64 -33.51 3.29
CA PHE A 68 28.92 -33.34 4.71
C PHE A 68 30.38 -33.07 5.15
N SER A 69 30.51 -32.41 6.31
CA SER A 69 31.52 -32.74 7.33
C SER A 69 31.01 -32.40 8.75
N SER A 70 30.75 -33.47 9.53
CA SER A 70 31.04 -33.73 10.96
C SER A 70 31.73 -32.63 11.79
N ASN A 71 31.51 -32.36 13.09
CA ASN A 71 30.81 -32.91 14.27
C ASN A 71 30.59 -31.68 15.22
N GLU A 72 29.89 -31.64 16.36
CA GLU A 72 29.81 -32.50 17.54
C GLU A 72 28.75 -31.85 18.48
N ASP A 73 28.04 -32.67 19.24
CA ASP A 73 27.38 -32.39 20.53
C ASP A 73 26.22 -31.36 20.64
N ASP A 74 24.99 -31.88 20.72
CA ASP A 74 24.10 -31.64 21.87
C ASP A 74 22.90 -32.60 21.80
N ASP A 75 22.74 -33.44 22.84
CA ASP A 75 21.59 -34.31 23.05
C ASP A 75 20.32 -33.47 23.31
N ILE A 76 19.61 -33.08 22.26
CA ILE A 76 18.24 -32.58 22.36
C ILE A 76 17.31 -33.76 22.08
N VAL A 77 16.67 -34.25 23.14
CA VAL A 77 15.58 -35.23 23.04
C VAL A 77 14.41 -34.56 22.31
N GLU A 78 14.32 -34.75 21.00
CA GLU A 78 13.14 -34.36 20.23
C GLU A 78 11.95 -35.19 20.72
N SER A 79 11.04 -34.52 21.41
CA SER A 79 9.73 -35.06 21.70
C SER A 79 8.92 -34.93 20.41
N ASP A 80 8.62 -36.06 19.77
CA ASP A 80 7.65 -36.16 18.68
C ASP A 80 6.29 -35.66 19.19
N ILE A 81 6.03 -34.37 19.00
CA ILE A 81 4.69 -33.79 19.12
C ILE A 81 4.07 -33.97 17.74
N GLU A 82 3.19 -34.96 17.62
CA GLU A 82 2.25 -35.06 16.50
C GLU A 82 1.37 -33.81 16.54
N LEU A 83 1.70 -32.80 15.72
CA LEU A 83 0.86 -31.64 15.48
C LEU A 83 -0.39 -32.12 14.75
N ASP A 84 -1.45 -32.38 15.50
CA ASP A 84 -2.75 -32.61 14.89
C ASP A 84 -3.15 -31.36 14.08
N ASN A 85 -3.61 -31.58 12.85
CA ASN A 85 -4.18 -30.53 12.01
C ASN A 85 -5.67 -30.32 12.34
N SER A 86 -6.13 -30.72 13.53
CA SER A 86 -7.54 -30.59 13.98
C SER A 86 -7.89 -29.17 14.42
N GLY A 87 -6.93 -28.24 14.31
CA GLY A 87 -7.09 -26.81 14.58
C GLY A 87 -6.82 -25.92 13.38
N VAL A 88 -6.93 -26.42 12.13
CA VAL A 88 -6.85 -25.55 10.94
C VAL A 88 -8.02 -24.56 11.00
N VAL A 89 -7.72 -23.35 11.45
CA VAL A 89 -8.59 -22.20 11.26
C VAL A 89 -8.68 -21.99 9.76
N GLU A 90 -9.90 -22.12 9.22
CA GLU A 90 -10.22 -21.76 7.84
C GLU A 90 -9.56 -20.42 7.50
N PRO A 91 -8.92 -20.29 6.32
CA PRO A 91 -8.29 -19.04 5.93
C PRO A 91 -9.32 -17.93 6.08
N ASP A 92 -9.02 -16.99 6.98
CA ASP A 92 -9.88 -15.87 7.26
C ASP A 92 -10.14 -15.19 5.92
N ASN A 93 -11.40 -15.19 5.48
CA ASN A 93 -11.83 -14.62 4.20
C ASN A 93 -11.87 -13.08 4.30
N ASN A 94 -10.83 -12.53 4.94
CA ASN A 94 -10.55 -11.12 5.03
C ASN A 94 -10.33 -10.61 3.62
N PRO A 95 -10.79 -9.38 3.33
CA PRO A 95 -10.53 -8.75 2.04
C PRO A 95 -9.02 -8.85 1.74
N PRO A 96 -8.60 -9.01 0.46
CA PRO A 96 -7.19 -9.14 0.15
C PRO A 96 -6.47 -7.93 0.74
N GLN A 97 -5.55 -8.18 1.67
CA GLN A 97 -4.89 -7.16 2.46
C GLN A 97 -4.20 -6.12 1.57
N GLU A 98 -3.74 -6.58 0.39
CA GLU A 98 -3.16 -5.75 -0.66
C GLU A 98 -4.09 -4.65 -1.19
N VAL A 99 -5.41 -4.88 -1.33
CA VAL A 99 -6.31 -3.84 -1.88
C VAL A 99 -6.61 -2.75 -0.85
N CYS A 100 -6.67 -3.11 0.42
CA CYS A 100 -6.80 -2.16 1.52
C CYS A 100 -5.55 -1.29 1.66
N ASP A 101 -4.36 -1.87 1.47
CA ASP A 101 -3.09 -1.15 1.53
C ASP A 101 -2.95 -0.14 0.37
N HIS A 102 -3.37 -0.53 -0.84
CA HIS A 102 -3.41 0.37 -2.00
C HIS A 102 -4.44 1.51 -1.83
N ALA A 103 -5.62 1.21 -1.30
CA ALA A 103 -6.64 2.23 -1.01
C ALA A 103 -6.17 3.21 0.08
N TYR A 104 -5.48 2.72 1.11
CA TYR A 104 -4.91 3.56 2.17
C TYR A 104 -3.77 4.45 1.64
N PHE A 105 -2.89 3.91 0.78
CA PHE A 105 -1.86 4.69 0.12
C PHE A 105 -2.43 5.75 -0.83
N ALA A 106 -3.44 5.41 -1.64
CA ALA A 106 -4.12 6.35 -2.54
C ALA A 106 -4.86 7.46 -1.78
N TYR A 107 -5.44 7.14 -0.61
CA TYR A 107 -6.02 8.11 0.32
C TYR A 107 -4.99 9.09 0.88
N ILE A 108 -3.77 8.63 1.18
CA ILE A 108 -2.66 9.47 1.63
C ILE A 108 -2.11 10.33 0.47
N CYS A 109 -2.04 9.76 -0.74
CA CYS A 109 -1.57 10.46 -1.94
C CYS A 109 -2.61 11.42 -2.56
N CYS A 110 -3.75 11.65 -1.90
CA CYS A 110 -4.85 12.49 -2.39
C CYS A 110 -5.41 12.13 -3.78
N LYS A 111 -5.16 10.91 -4.26
CA LYS A 111 -5.74 10.37 -5.50
C LYS A 111 -7.08 9.72 -5.19
N LEU A 112 -8.04 10.56 -4.82
CA LEU A 112 -9.34 10.12 -4.29
C LEU A 112 -10.18 9.39 -5.35
N ASP A 113 -10.06 9.76 -6.63
CA ASP A 113 -10.78 9.11 -7.73
C ASP A 113 -10.25 7.68 -7.98
N GLU A 114 -8.94 7.50 -8.09
CA GLU A 114 -8.32 6.16 -8.21
C GLU A 114 -8.65 5.27 -6.99
N ALA A 115 -8.66 5.86 -5.78
CA ALA A 115 -9.04 5.13 -4.57
C ALA A 115 -10.50 4.64 -4.61
N ILE A 116 -11.42 5.40 -5.21
CA ILE A 116 -12.81 4.99 -5.40
C ILE A 116 -12.89 3.79 -6.35
N ASP A 117 -12.11 3.79 -7.43
CA ASP A 117 -12.09 2.68 -8.38
C ASP A 117 -11.62 1.39 -7.71
N TYR A 118 -10.48 1.43 -6.99
CA TYR A 118 -9.98 0.28 -6.23
C TYR A 118 -10.98 -0.22 -5.18
N LEU A 119 -11.62 0.68 -4.43
CA LEU A 119 -12.64 0.29 -3.45
C LEU A 119 -13.88 -0.28 -4.13
N THR A 120 -14.21 0.18 -5.33
CA THR A 120 -15.34 -0.36 -6.10
C THR A 120 -15.05 -1.78 -6.55
N GLU A 121 -13.85 -2.07 -7.05
CA GLU A 121 -13.41 -3.43 -7.36
C GLU A 121 -13.40 -4.33 -6.10
N ALA A 122 -12.87 -3.82 -4.98
CA ALA A 122 -12.86 -4.55 -3.71
C ALA A 122 -14.28 -4.89 -3.21
N ILE A 123 -15.24 -3.97 -3.37
CA ILE A 123 -16.65 -4.19 -3.02
C ILE A 123 -17.29 -5.22 -3.95
N MET A 124 -16.94 -5.23 -5.24
CA MET A 124 -17.42 -6.27 -6.16
C MET A 124 -16.92 -7.67 -5.78
N LEU A 125 -15.71 -7.77 -5.25
CA LEU A 125 -15.14 -9.02 -4.75
C LEU A 125 -15.73 -9.44 -3.39
N ASN A 126 -15.92 -8.49 -2.46
CA ASN A 126 -16.49 -8.74 -1.14
C ASN A 126 -17.62 -7.75 -0.82
N PRO A 127 -18.85 -7.99 -1.32
CA PRO A 127 -19.99 -7.10 -1.11
C PRO A 127 -20.51 -7.15 0.33
N THR A 128 -19.99 -8.06 1.16
CA THR A 128 -20.35 -8.22 2.58
C THR A 128 -19.41 -7.52 3.53
N SER A 129 -18.49 -6.68 3.04
CA SER A 129 -17.60 -5.90 3.91
C SER A 129 -18.16 -4.50 4.17
N ALA A 130 -18.73 -4.29 5.37
CA ALA A 130 -19.18 -2.97 5.80
C ALA A 130 -18.03 -1.94 5.85
N ILE A 131 -16.80 -2.40 6.11
CA ILE A 131 -15.61 -1.57 6.16
C ILE A 131 -15.32 -0.95 4.79
N LEU A 132 -15.41 -1.72 3.70
CA LEU A 132 -15.13 -1.20 2.35
C LEU A 132 -16.10 -0.07 1.96
N TYR A 133 -17.39 -0.24 2.25
CA TYR A 133 -18.39 0.81 2.04
C TYR A 133 -18.12 2.04 2.92
N ALA A 134 -17.78 1.86 4.19
CA ALA A 134 -17.48 2.97 5.10
C ALA A 134 -16.23 3.76 4.65
N THR A 135 -15.19 3.07 4.21
CA THR A 135 -13.98 3.69 3.67
C THR A 135 -14.27 4.48 2.40
N ARG A 136 -15.06 3.93 1.46
CA ARG A 136 -15.44 4.65 0.23
C ARG A 136 -16.35 5.86 0.52
N ALA A 137 -17.25 5.74 1.50
CA ALA A 137 -18.06 6.87 1.97
C ALA A 137 -17.21 8.03 2.53
N SER A 138 -16.16 7.72 3.31
CA SER A 138 -15.23 8.73 3.83
C SER A 138 -14.54 9.52 2.71
N ILE A 139 -14.18 8.83 1.61
CA ILE A 139 -13.59 9.46 0.43
C ILE A 139 -14.61 10.38 -0.27
N PHE A 140 -15.86 9.94 -0.44
CA PHE A 140 -16.91 10.79 -1.01
C PHE A 140 -17.20 12.05 -0.17
N VAL A 141 -17.09 11.98 1.16
CA VAL A 141 -17.18 13.15 2.03
C VAL A 141 -16.05 14.14 1.72
N LYS A 142 -14.81 13.66 1.56
CA LYS A 142 -13.67 14.50 1.17
C LYS A 142 -13.84 15.15 -0.20
N LEU A 143 -14.49 14.46 -1.15
CA LEU A 143 -14.81 14.98 -2.48
C LEU A 143 -16.04 15.91 -2.51
N SER A 144 -16.60 16.28 -1.36
CA SER A 144 -17.85 17.05 -1.29
C SER A 144 -19.02 16.40 -2.05
N GLN A 145 -19.09 15.07 -2.07
CA GLN A 145 -20.17 14.27 -2.67
C GLN A 145 -21.02 13.57 -1.58
N PRO A 146 -21.81 14.31 -0.78
CA PRO A 146 -22.52 13.75 0.37
C PRO A 146 -23.58 12.71 -0.01
N ASN A 147 -24.24 12.87 -1.17
CA ASN A 147 -25.25 11.92 -1.64
C ASN A 147 -24.65 10.54 -1.92
N ALA A 148 -23.43 10.50 -2.48
CA ALA A 148 -22.71 9.25 -2.72
C ALA A 148 -22.27 8.59 -1.40
N ALA A 149 -21.78 9.40 -0.46
CA ALA A 149 -21.41 8.92 0.88
C ALA A 149 -22.59 8.29 1.63
N ILE A 150 -23.76 8.95 1.64
CA ILE A 150 -24.97 8.44 2.31
C ILE A 150 -25.40 7.09 1.73
N ARG A 151 -25.32 6.93 0.40
CA ARG A 151 -25.64 5.67 -0.26
C ARG A 151 -24.75 4.53 0.23
N ASP A 152 -23.45 4.77 0.32
CA ASP A 152 -22.49 3.76 0.79
C ASP A 152 -22.66 3.44 2.27
N VAL A 153 -22.90 4.44 3.12
CA VAL A 153 -23.23 4.20 4.53
C VAL A 153 -24.52 3.38 4.66
N GLY A 154 -25.53 3.66 3.85
CA GLY A 154 -26.76 2.87 3.81
C GLY A 154 -26.54 1.42 3.40
N ALA A 155 -25.64 1.18 2.44
CA ALA A 155 -25.22 -0.17 2.07
C ALA A 155 -24.45 -0.86 3.21
N ALA A 156 -23.54 -0.15 3.88
CA ALA A 156 -22.75 -0.67 5.01
C ALA A 156 -23.62 -1.15 6.17
N VAL A 157 -24.69 -0.41 6.51
CA VAL A 157 -25.63 -0.80 7.58
C VAL A 157 -26.45 -2.03 7.21
N LYS A 158 -26.67 -2.26 5.91
CA LYS A 158 -27.44 -3.41 5.41
C LYS A 158 -26.60 -4.69 5.35
N VAL A 159 -25.27 -4.57 5.38
CA VAL A 159 -24.38 -5.73 5.48
C VAL A 159 -24.63 -6.42 6.83
N PRO A 160 -24.98 -7.71 6.85
CA PRO A 160 -25.22 -8.43 8.09
C PRO A 160 -23.92 -8.48 8.91
N SER A 161 -23.85 -7.70 9.98
CA SER A 161 -22.80 -7.82 10.97
C SER A 161 -22.93 -9.20 11.62
N ARG A 162 -21.91 -10.05 11.48
CA ARG A 162 -21.81 -11.37 12.13
C ARG A 162 -21.59 -11.25 13.64
N LEU A 163 -22.33 -10.36 14.31
CA LEU A 163 -22.54 -10.40 15.75
C LEU A 163 -23.70 -11.36 15.97
N PRO A 164 -23.50 -12.52 16.62
CA PRO A 164 -24.62 -13.33 17.03
C PRO A 164 -25.45 -12.49 18.00
N LEU A 165 -26.62 -12.05 17.56
CA LEU A 165 -27.67 -11.54 18.45
C LEU A 165 -28.11 -12.72 19.33
N VAL A 166 -27.37 -12.98 20.39
CA VAL A 166 -27.87 -13.76 21.53
C VAL A 166 -28.84 -12.84 22.25
N LEU A 167 -30.09 -12.85 21.79
CA LEU A 167 -31.22 -12.37 22.57
C LEU A 167 -31.46 -13.40 23.68
N ALA A 168 -31.06 -13.04 24.90
CA ALA A 168 -31.48 -13.70 26.15
C ALA A 168 -32.87 -13.22 26.56
#